data_AF-Q4TDV4-F1
#
_entry.id   AF-Q4TDV4-F1
#
_cell.length_a   1.000
_cell.length_b   1.000
_cell.length_c   1.000
_cell.angle_alpha   90.00
_cell.angle_beta   90.00
_cell.angle_gamma   90.00
#
_symmetry.space_group_name_H-M   'P 1'
#
loop_
_entity.id
_entity.type
_entity.pdbx_description
1 polymer ?
#
loop_
_entity_poly.entity_id
_entity_poly.type
_entity_poly.pdbx_seq_one_letter_code
_entity_poly.pdbx_strand_id
1 'polypeptide(L)' 'QTLKDANESTRQDFQREAELLTVLQHQHIVRFYGVCTDGELLAMVFEYMRHGDLNRFLRY' A
#
# COMPACT_ATOMS: atom_id res chain seq x y z
N GLN A 1 2.43 2.63 -4.50
CA GLN A 1 1.51 2.88 -5.64
C GLN A 1 0.81 4.22 -5.41
N THR A 2 0.62 5.04 -6.44
CA THR A 2 0.02 6.40 -6.31
C THR A 2 -1.23 6.50 -7.18
N LEU A 3 -2.35 6.95 -6.61
CA LEU A 3 -3.58 7.27 -7.34
C LEU A 3 -3.60 8.78 -7.65
N LYS A 4 -3.96 9.16 -8.89
CA LYS A 4 -3.89 10.55 -9.37
C LYS A 4 -5.24 11.23 -9.64
N ASP A 5 -6.33 10.48 -9.70
CA ASP A 5 -7.70 11.00 -9.81
C ASP A 5 -8.62 10.08 -9.01
N ALA A 6 -8.86 10.42 -7.75
CA ALA A 6 -9.71 9.63 -6.86
C ALA A 6 -11.05 10.34 -6.68
N ASN A 7 -12.12 9.76 -7.25
CA ASN A 7 -13.47 10.13 -6.84
C ASN A 7 -13.70 9.71 -5.38
N GLU A 8 -14.77 10.20 -4.76
CA GLU A 8 -15.06 9.95 -3.34
C GLU A 8 -15.11 8.45 -3.00
N SER A 9 -15.64 7.62 -3.92
CA SER A 9 -15.64 6.16 -3.74
C SER A 9 -14.23 5.60 -3.66
N THR A 10 -13.32 6.02 -4.55
CA THR A 10 -11.92 5.58 -4.53
C THR A 10 -11.20 6.02 -3.26
N ARG A 11 -11.51 7.21 -2.71
CA ARG A 11 -10.98 7.68 -1.42
C ARG A 11 -11.44 6.80 -0.28
N GLN A 12 -12.71 6.40 -0.27
CA GLN A 12 -13.26 5.49 0.73
C GLN A 12 -12.66 4.09 0.64
N ASP A 13 -12.44 3.56 -0.58
CA ASP A 13 -11.77 2.28 -0.78
C ASP A 13 -10.32 2.32 -0.28
N PHE A 14 -9.59 3.38 -0.61
CA PHE A 14 -8.23 3.59 -0.13
C PHE A 14 -8.15 3.63 1.40
N GLN A 15 -9.07 4.35 2.04
CA GLN A 15 -9.14 4.44 3.50
C GLN A 15 -9.45 3.08 4.14
N ARG A 16 -10.41 2.33 3.59
CA ARG A 16 -10.75 0.97 4.06
C ARG A 16 -9.56 0.02 3.97
N GLU A 17 -8.83 0.08 2.86
CA GLU A 17 -7.65 -0.77 2.68
C GLU A 17 -6.52 -0.40 3.65
N ALA A 18 -6.30 0.89 3.89
CA ALA A 18 -5.33 1.36 4.88
C ALA A 18 -5.67 0.90 6.31
N GLU A 19 -6.95 0.92 6.69
CA GLU A 19 -7.42 0.43 7.99
C GLU A 19 -7.17 -1.07 8.16
N LEU A 20 -7.46 -1.87 7.13
CA LEU A 20 -7.19 -3.31 7.13
C LEU A 20 -5.68 -3.59 7.23
N LEU A 21 -4.85 -2.88 6.48
CA LEU A 21 -3.40 -3.05 6.51
C LEU A 21 -2.79 -2.63 7.86
N THR A 22 -3.41 -1.69 8.58
CA THR A 22 -2.94 -1.24 9.90
C THR A 22 -2.97 -2.35 10.94
N VAL A 23 -3.99 -3.23 10.89
CA VAL A 23 -4.13 -4.36 11.83
C VAL A 23 -3.37 -5.61 11.39
N LEU A 24 -2.96 -5.71 10.13
CA LEU A 24 -2.22 -6.84 9.58
C LEU A 24 -0.72 -6.73 9.86
N GLN A 25 -0.32 -7.01 11.11
CA GLN A 25 1.09 -7.02 11.52
C GLN A 25 1.57 -8.46 11.78
N HIS A 26 2.36 -9.00 10.86
CA HIS A 26 2.92 -10.35 10.95
C HIS A 26 4.26 -10.48 10.21
N GLN A 27 5.13 -11.39 10.64
CA GLN A 27 6.48 -11.58 10.06
C GLN A 27 6.50 -11.92 8.55
N HIS A 28 5.41 -12.48 8.03
CA HIS A 28 5.28 -12.90 6.62
C HIS A 28 4.33 -12.03 5.80
N ILE A 29 3.91 -10.89 6.35
CA ILE A 29 3.10 -9.89 5.66
C ILE A 29 3.98 -8.64 5.53
N VAL A 30 4.01 -8.03 4.35
CA VAL A 30 4.77 -6.79 4.13
C VAL A 30 4.34 -5.72 5.11
N ARG A 31 5.31 -5.13 5.80
CA ARG A 31 5.05 -4.13 6.82
C ARG A 31 4.49 -2.85 6.19
N PHE A 32 3.30 -2.49 6.62
CA PHE A 32 2.67 -1.21 6.30
C PHE A 32 3.07 -0.14 7.33
N TYR A 33 3.43 1.05 6.86
CA TYR A 33 3.81 2.18 7.71
C TYR A 33 2.72 3.24 7.83
N GLY A 34 1.86 3.39 6.80
CA GLY A 34 0.78 4.37 6.81
C GLY A 34 0.49 4.94 5.44
N VAL A 35 -0.28 6.03 5.43
CA VAL A 35 -0.71 6.73 4.21
C VAL A 35 -0.17 8.15 4.15
N CYS A 36 -0.03 8.67 2.93
CA CYS A 36 0.12 10.09 2.64
C CYS A 36 -1.09 10.54 1.81
N THR A 37 -1.79 11.56 2.30
CA THR A 37 -3.01 12.12 1.70
C THR A 37 -2.86 13.62 1.48
N ASP A 38 -1.81 14.02 0.76
CA ASP A 38 -1.53 15.42 0.46
C ASP A 38 -2.27 15.86 -0.82
N GLY A 39 -3.35 16.62 -0.64
CA GLY A 39 -4.23 17.06 -1.72
C GLY A 39 -4.91 15.90 -2.47
N GLU A 40 -4.64 15.79 -3.76
CA GLU A 40 -5.12 14.69 -4.62
C GLU A 40 -4.24 13.45 -4.59
N LEU A 41 -3.06 13.52 -3.96
CA LEU A 41 -2.16 12.37 -3.87
C LEU A 41 -2.64 11.42 -2.77
N LEU A 42 -3.02 10.21 -3.16
CA LEU A 42 -3.20 9.08 -2.24
C LEU A 42 -2.05 8.09 -2.42
N ALA A 43 -1.27 7.89 -1.37
CA ALA A 43 -0.14 6.96 -1.37
C ALA A 43 -0.09 6.12 -0.09
N MET A 44 0.22 4.83 -0.23
CA MET A 44 0.54 3.92 0.87
C MET A 44 2.03 3.70 0.97
N VAL A 45 2.55 3.69 2.19
CA VAL A 45 3.97 3.54 2.50
C VAL A 45 4.19 2.17 3.14
N PHE A 46 5.11 1.40 2.57
CA PHE A 46 5.46 0.05 3.00
C PHE A 46 6.97 -0.09 3.20
N GLU A 47 7.40 -1.17 3.85
CA GLU A 47 8.80 -1.56 3.85
C GLU A 47 9.32 -1.85 2.45
N TYR A 48 10.63 -1.63 2.28
CA TYR A 48 11.28 -1.89 1.01
C TYR A 48 11.67 -3.37 0.89
N MET A 49 11.04 -4.06 -0.05
CA MET A 49 11.38 -5.45 -0.39
C MET A 49 12.51 -5.47 -1.43
N ARG A 50 13.76 -5.61 -0.97
CA ARG A 50 14.98 -5.52 -1.81
C ARG A 50 15.00 -6.45 -3.04
N HIS A 51 14.29 -7.57 -2.98
CA HIS A 51 14.23 -8.58 -4.04
C HIS A 51 13.01 -8.43 -4.95
N GLY A 52 12.17 -7.42 -4.71
CA GLY A 52 10.94 -7.21 -5.47
C GLY A 52 9.89 -8.27 -5.17
N ASP A 53 9.01 -8.50 -6.15
CA ASP A 53 7.97 -9.52 -6.05
C ASP A 53 8.53 -10.93 -6.25
N LEU A 54 7.86 -11.90 -5.63
CA LEU A 54 8.28 -13.31 -5.63
C LEU A 54 8.32 -13.91 -7.04
N ASN A 55 7.38 -13.55 -7.91
CA ASN A 55 7.31 -14.10 -9.26
C ASN A 55 8.53 -13.68 -10.08
N ARG A 56 8.93 -12.41 -10.00
CA ARG A 56 10.16 -11.93 -10.63
C ARG A 56 11.40 -12.58 -10.02
N PHE A 57 11.46 -12.69 -8.69
CA PHE A 57 12.60 -13.30 -8.01
C PHE A 57 12.83 -14.76 -8.46
N LEU A 58 11.78 -15.55 -8.67
CA LEU A 58 11.87 -16.96 -9.08
C LEU A 58 12.14 -17.18 -10.57
N ARG A 59 11.95 -16.15 -11.42
CA ARG A 59 12.20 -16.24 -12.86
C ARG A 59 13.65 -15.91 -13.25
N TYR A 60 14.46 -15.45 -12.30
CA TYR A 60 15.91 -15.37 -12.41
C TYR A 60 16.56 -16.65 -11.90
#